data_AF-A0AAJ4AN01-F1
#
_entry.id   AF-A0AAJ4AN01-F1
#
_cell.length_a   1.000
_cell.length_b   1.000
_cell.length_c   1.000
_cell.angle_alpha   90.00
_cell.angle_beta   90.00
_cell.angle_gamma   90.00
#
_symmetry.space_group_name_H-M   'P 1'
#
loop_
_entity.id
_entity.type
_entity.pdbx_description
1 polymer ?
#
loop_
_entity_poly.entity_id
_entity_poly.type
_entity_poly.pdbx_seq_one_letter_code
_entity_poly.pdbx_strand_id
1 'polypeptide(L)'
;MYKVVRFGIAALFLSGLQMPAFAQEASSSLDEVFVYQEVVSGPYVDEWFVRGNLNQLNNIHVHREGKSGSFEATIELDCRSSTLEVQGTGLLYTSIVLTKEETGEYFSKELTQALIKRLCTS
;
A
#
# COMPACT_ATOMS: atom_id res chain seq x y z
N MET A 1 1.83 3.53 -74.37
CA MET A 1 1.06 4.72 -73.95
C MET A 1 -0.16 4.16 -73.23
N TYR A 2 -0.43 4.31 -71.93
CA TYR A 2 -0.43 5.43 -70.97
C TYR A 2 0.01 4.89 -69.59
N LYS A 3 0.99 5.48 -68.89
CA LYS A 3 0.86 6.37 -67.70
C LYS A 3 -0.33 6.05 -66.76
N VAL A 4 -0.06 5.68 -65.50
CA VAL A 4 -0.13 6.53 -64.28
C VAL A 4 -0.08 5.66 -62.99
N VAL A 5 0.79 6.10 -62.09
CA VAL A 5 1.08 5.74 -60.68
C VAL A 5 -0.16 5.67 -59.78
N ARG A 6 -0.17 4.77 -58.77
CA ARG A 6 -0.55 5.14 -57.38
C ARG A 6 -0.17 4.08 -56.33
N PHE A 7 0.55 4.57 -55.33
CA PHE A 7 0.91 3.93 -54.07
C PHE A 7 -0.32 3.42 -53.30
N GLY A 8 -0.15 2.29 -52.61
CA GLY A 8 -1.08 1.81 -51.60
C GLY A 8 -0.34 0.91 -50.60
N ILE A 9 0.47 1.51 -49.73
CA ILE A 9 1.03 0.84 -48.55
C ILE A 9 -0.16 0.57 -47.62
N ALA A 10 -0.64 -0.66 -47.55
CA ALA A 10 -1.56 -1.08 -46.50
C ALA A 10 -0.73 -1.50 -45.28
N ALA A 11 -0.28 -0.49 -44.52
CA ALA A 11 0.21 -0.68 -43.16
C ALA A 11 -1.00 -0.98 -42.27
N LEU A 12 -1.22 -2.25 -41.92
CA LEU A 12 -2.13 -2.62 -40.83
C LEU A 12 -1.42 -2.33 -39.51
N PHE A 13 -1.49 -1.07 -39.10
CA PHE A 13 -1.10 -0.59 -37.78
C PHE A 13 -2.24 -0.87 -36.79
N LEU A 14 -1.88 -1.57 -35.72
CA LEU A 14 -2.41 -1.55 -34.35
C LEU A 14 -3.91 -1.57 -34.09
N SER A 15 -4.31 -2.55 -33.29
CA SER A 15 -4.96 -2.29 -32.00
C SER A 15 -4.71 -3.49 -31.08
N GLY A 16 -3.52 -3.52 -30.47
CA GLY A 16 -3.35 -4.31 -29.27
C GLY A 16 -4.32 -3.77 -28.23
N LEU A 17 -5.19 -4.62 -27.70
CA LEU A 17 -5.89 -4.36 -26.45
C LEU A 17 -4.82 -4.35 -25.35
N GLN A 18 -4.07 -3.25 -25.28
CA GLN A 18 -3.40 -2.86 -24.05
C GLN A 18 -4.55 -2.44 -23.14
N MET A 19 -4.97 -3.37 -22.28
CA MET A 19 -5.69 -2.97 -21.08
C MET A 19 -4.86 -1.85 -20.44
N PRO A 20 -5.48 -0.75 -20.00
CA PRO A 20 -4.78 0.14 -19.10
C PRO A 20 -4.42 -0.73 -17.89
N ALA A 21 -3.14 -1.10 -17.78
CA ALA A 21 -2.58 -1.35 -16.48
C ALA A 21 -2.89 -0.06 -15.73
N PHE A 22 -3.81 -0.13 -14.77
CA PHE A 22 -4.01 0.93 -13.81
C PHE A 22 -2.64 1.12 -13.17
N ALA A 23 -1.89 2.11 -13.66
CA ALA A 23 -0.82 2.70 -12.90
C ALA A 23 -1.54 3.33 -11.72
N GLN A 24 -1.65 2.55 -10.65
CA GLN A 24 -2.00 3.04 -9.34
C GLN A 24 -0.86 3.99 -9.01
N GLU A 25 -1.08 5.29 -9.27
CA GLU A 25 -0.28 6.35 -8.67
C GLU A 25 -0.54 6.26 -7.17
N ALA A 26 0.10 5.27 -6.53
CA ALA A 26 0.48 5.39 -5.16
C ALA A 26 1.32 6.66 -5.12
N SER A 27 0.72 7.74 -4.65
CA SER A 27 1.43 8.88 -4.10
C SER A 27 2.19 8.37 -2.87
N SER A 28 3.15 7.47 -3.06
CA SER A 28 4.06 7.06 -2.01
C SER A 28 4.96 8.26 -1.78
N SER A 29 4.80 8.90 -0.63
CA SER A 29 5.90 9.72 -0.13
C SER A 29 7.16 8.85 -0.18
N LEU A 30 8.28 9.39 -0.67
CA LEU A 30 9.48 8.63 -1.08
C LEU A 30 10.13 7.78 0.03
N ASP A 31 9.59 7.81 1.25
CA ASP A 31 10.14 7.17 2.45
C ASP A 31 9.21 6.08 3.05
N GLU A 32 8.16 5.67 2.33
CA GLU A 32 7.25 4.61 2.79
C GLU A 32 7.67 3.23 2.30
N VAL A 33 7.61 2.25 3.20
CA VAL A 33 7.89 0.84 2.93
C VAL A 33 6.60 0.06 2.91
N PHE A 34 6.32 -0.58 1.77
CA PHE A 34 5.22 -1.54 1.65
C PHE A 34 5.43 -2.75 2.56
N VAL A 35 4.37 -3.15 3.26
CA VAL A 35 4.34 -4.26 4.21
C VAL A 35 3.49 -5.40 3.71
N TYR A 36 2.24 -5.12 3.38
CA TYR A 36 1.21 -6.13 3.20
C TYR A 36 0.03 -5.58 2.40
N GLN A 37 -0.64 -6.47 1.68
CA GLN A 37 -1.90 -6.16 1.01
C GLN A 37 -2.95 -7.14 1.51
N GLU A 38 -4.06 -6.60 2.00
CA GLU A 38 -5.20 -7.33 2.51
C GLU A 38 -6.33 -7.34 1.47
N VAL A 39 -6.87 -8.51 1.16
CA VAL A 39 -8.04 -8.62 0.27
C VAL A 39 -9.30 -8.38 1.08
N VAL A 40 -10.00 -7.29 0.81
CA VAL A 40 -11.26 -6.93 1.48
C VAL A 40 -12.42 -7.70 0.88
N SER A 41 -12.58 -7.62 -0.44
CA SER A 41 -13.59 -8.40 -1.18
C SER A 41 -13.36 -8.30 -2.68
N GLY A 42 -13.49 -9.41 -3.43
CA GLY A 42 -13.33 -9.40 -4.88
C GLY A 42 -12.00 -8.75 -5.30
N PRO A 43 -11.99 -7.76 -6.20
CA PRO A 43 -10.77 -7.05 -6.61
C PRO A 43 -10.35 -5.94 -5.63
N TYR A 44 -11.09 -5.72 -4.54
CA TYR A 44 -10.86 -4.63 -3.60
C TYR A 44 -9.87 -5.03 -2.51
N VAL A 45 -8.87 -4.19 -2.33
CA VAL A 45 -7.75 -4.44 -1.42
C VAL A 45 -7.48 -3.22 -0.55
N ASP A 46 -6.83 -3.47 0.59
CA ASP A 46 -6.17 -2.47 1.41
C ASP A 46 -4.67 -2.73 1.39
N GLU A 47 -3.88 -1.69 1.16
CA GLU A 47 -2.43 -1.73 1.17
C GLU A 47 -1.90 -1.06 2.44
N TRP A 48 -0.93 -1.71 3.06
CA TRP A 48 -0.34 -1.29 4.32
C TRP A 48 1.12 -0.91 4.13
N PHE A 49 1.47 0.26 4.63
CA PHE A 49 2.78 0.89 4.52
C PHE A 49 3.28 1.31 5.89
N VAL A 50 4.59 1.46 6.00
CA VAL A 50 5.25 2.00 7.20
C VAL A 50 6.30 3.03 6.85
N ARG A 51 6.49 4.00 7.74
CA ARG A 51 7.57 5.01 7.65
C ARG A 51 8.10 5.38 9.03
N GLY A 52 9.28 5.97 9.07
CA GLY A 52 9.98 6.35 10.30
C GLY A 52 11.41 5.83 10.32
N ASN A 53 12.05 5.87 11.49
CA ASN A 53 13.40 5.33 11.63
C ASN A 53 13.34 3.81 11.76
N LEU A 54 13.46 3.07 10.65
CA LEU A 54 13.35 1.60 10.67
C LEU A 54 14.54 0.90 11.38
N ASN A 55 15.59 1.63 11.76
CA ASN A 55 16.66 1.10 12.62
C ASN A 55 16.30 1.19 14.12
N GLN A 56 15.35 2.05 14.46
CA GLN A 56 14.87 2.31 15.82
C GLN A 56 13.36 2.16 15.79
N LEU A 57 12.90 0.93 16.01
CA LEU A 57 11.50 0.52 15.83
C LEU A 57 10.55 1.03 16.92
N ASN A 58 10.86 2.16 17.54
CA ASN A 58 10.04 2.90 18.49
C ASN A 58 9.57 4.19 17.80
N ASN A 59 8.28 4.35 17.52
CA ASN A 59 7.70 5.43 16.70
C ASN A 59 7.70 5.16 15.18
N ILE A 60 7.25 3.96 14.79
CA ILE A 60 6.96 3.62 13.39
C ILE A 60 5.54 4.05 13.06
N HIS A 61 5.39 4.86 12.01
CA HIS A 61 4.07 5.24 11.51
C HIS A 61 3.58 4.18 10.54
N VAL A 62 2.41 3.61 10.84
CA VAL A 62 1.69 2.68 9.98
C VAL A 62 0.60 3.45 9.25
N HIS A 63 0.48 3.20 7.96
CA HIS A 63 -0.48 3.82 7.08
C HIS A 63 -1.18 2.75 6.24
N ARG A 64 -2.50 2.87 6.10
CA ARG A 64 -3.31 2.03 5.20
C ARG A 64 -4.00 2.91 4.19
N GLU A 65 -4.00 2.47 2.93
CA GLU A 65 -4.85 3.02 1.87
C GLU A 65 -5.63 1.90 1.18
N GLY A 66 -6.76 2.24 0.56
CA GLY A 66 -7.55 1.28 -0.21
C GLY A 66 -9.04 1.31 0.06
N LYS A 67 -9.70 0.16 -0.11
CA LYS A 67 -11.16 0.05 -0.09
C LYS A 67 -11.77 0.43 1.26
N SER A 68 -11.12 0.09 2.36
CA SER A 68 -11.59 0.39 3.70
C SER A 68 -11.23 1.80 4.16
N GLY A 69 -10.64 2.61 3.26
CA GLY A 69 -10.24 3.99 3.49
C GLY A 69 -8.97 4.16 4.32
N SER A 70 -8.51 5.42 4.42
CA SER A 70 -7.25 5.76 5.07
C SER A 70 -7.27 5.40 6.57
N PHE A 71 -6.19 4.78 7.04
CA PHE A 71 -5.94 4.61 8.48
C PHE A 71 -4.49 4.96 8.78
N GLU A 72 -4.25 5.64 9.90
CA GLU A 72 -2.92 6.00 10.37
C GLU A 72 -2.79 5.69 11.86
N ALA A 73 -1.64 5.15 12.26
CA ALA A 73 -1.31 4.89 13.64
C ALA A 73 0.21 4.92 13.86
N THR A 74 0.61 5.06 15.12
CA THR A 74 2.02 4.91 15.53
C THR A 74 2.18 3.67 16.38
N ILE A 75 3.20 2.87 16.07
CA ILE A 75 3.53 1.65 16.79
C ILE A 75 4.99 1.65 17.29
N GLU A 76 5.24 0.75 18.22
CA GLU A 76 6.56 0.24 18.59
C GLU A 76 6.58 -1.28 18.31
N LEU A 77 7.72 -1.77 17.83
CA LEU A 77 7.95 -3.19 17.61
C LEU A 77 9.16 -3.66 18.41
N ASP A 78 8.97 -4.69 19.22
CA ASP A 78 10.07 -5.44 19.83
C ASP A 78 10.29 -6.75 19.06
N CYS A 79 11.35 -6.76 18.26
CA CYS A 79 11.73 -7.92 17.45
C CYS A 79 12.20 -9.13 18.26
N ARG A 80 12.64 -8.94 19.52
CA ARG A 80 13.08 -10.06 20.36
C ARG A 80 11.89 -10.85 20.87
N SER A 81 10.84 -10.16 21.30
CA SER A 81 9.59 -10.77 21.76
C SER A 81 8.58 -10.98 20.62
N SER A 82 8.84 -10.45 19.42
CA SER A 82 7.89 -10.43 18.30
C SER A 82 6.55 -9.79 18.71
N THR A 83 6.62 -8.66 19.40
CA THR A 83 5.44 -7.93 19.87
C THR A 83 5.32 -6.57 19.21
N LEU A 84 4.07 -6.11 19.09
CA LEU A 84 3.67 -4.81 18.59
C LEU A 84 2.89 -4.09 19.68
N GLU A 85 3.25 -2.84 19.95
CA GLU A 85 2.50 -1.95 20.83
C GLU A 85 2.05 -0.69 20.09
N VAL A 86 0.78 -0.32 20.23
CA VAL A 86 0.24 0.95 19.74
C VAL A 86 0.63 2.10 20.70
N GLN A 87 1.23 3.16 20.18
CA GLN A 87 1.83 4.24 20.98
C GLN A 87 0.89 5.44 21.25
N GLY A 88 -0.40 5.33 20.89
CA GLY A 88 -1.37 6.40 21.13
C GLY A 88 -2.65 6.24 20.32
N THR A 89 -3.27 7.37 19.98
CA THR A 89 -4.46 7.43 19.13
C THR A 89 -4.13 7.14 17.68
N GLY A 90 -5.09 6.56 16.96
CA GLY A 90 -5.09 6.42 15.51
C GLY A 90 -5.99 7.46 14.84
N LEU A 91 -5.90 7.54 13.52
CA LEU A 91 -6.72 8.40 12.69
C LEU A 91 -7.34 7.59 11.55
N LEU A 92 -8.67 7.53 11.51
CA LEU A 92 -9.44 6.85 10.46
C LEU A 92 -10.11 7.88 9.54
N TYR A 93 -10.13 7.61 8.24
CA TYR A 93 -10.68 8.51 7.22
C TYR A 93 -10.17 9.95 7.34
N THR A 94 -8.90 10.13 7.71
CA THR A 94 -8.21 11.42 7.92
C THR A 94 -8.78 12.34 9.00
N SER A 95 -9.86 11.96 9.69
CA SER A 95 -10.61 12.89 10.55
C SER A 95 -11.22 12.27 11.81
N ILE A 96 -11.40 10.94 11.86
CA ILE A 96 -11.93 10.25 13.03
C ILE A 96 -10.77 9.83 13.92
N VAL A 97 -10.65 10.47 15.08
CA VAL A 97 -9.64 10.11 16.08
C VAL A 97 -10.12 8.89 16.85
N LEU A 98 -9.29 7.85 16.89
CA LEU A 98 -9.52 6.62 17.64
C LEU A 98 -8.74 6.62 18.95
N THR A 99 -9.28 6.01 20.00
CA THR A 99 -8.54 5.71 21.22
C THR A 99 -7.41 4.70 20.96
N LYS A 100 -6.48 4.51 21.91
CA LYS A 100 -5.40 3.52 21.77
C LYS A 100 -5.96 2.11 21.61
N GLU A 101 -7.01 1.80 22.36
CA GLU A 101 -7.71 0.52 22.35
C GLU A 101 -8.38 0.27 20.99
N GLU A 102 -9.18 1.21 20.51
CA GLU A 102 -9.84 1.13 19.20
C GLU A 102 -8.82 1.04 18.05
N THR A 103 -7.70 1.76 18.16
CA THR A 103 -6.60 1.69 17.18
C THR A 103 -6.01 0.29 17.13
N GLY A 104 -5.88 -0.37 18.28
CA GLY A 104 -5.41 -1.75 18.38
C GLY A 104 -6.29 -2.75 17.63
N GLU A 105 -7.59 -2.51 17.52
CA GLU A 105 -8.53 -3.40 16.80
C GLU A 105 -8.26 -3.47 15.29
N TYR A 106 -7.59 -2.46 14.72
CA TYR A 106 -7.20 -2.45 13.30
C TYR A 106 -5.93 -3.26 13.02
N PHE A 107 -5.22 -3.71 14.06
CA PHE A 107 -4.05 -4.56 13.92
C PHE A 107 -4.45 -6.03 13.96
N SER A 108 -4.87 -6.55 12.81
CA SER A 108 -5.13 -7.98 12.65
C SER A 108 -3.86 -8.80 12.93
N LYS A 109 -4.05 -10.09 13.19
CA LYS A 109 -2.94 -11.01 13.42
C LYS A 109 -2.03 -11.09 12.19
N GLU A 110 -2.62 -11.12 11.00
CA GLU A 110 -1.95 -11.19 9.72
C GLU A 110 -1.12 -9.93 9.47
N LEU A 111 -1.68 -8.75 9.70
CA LEU A 111 -0.95 -7.48 9.59
C LEU A 111 0.21 -7.44 10.59
N THR A 112 -0.03 -7.80 11.85
CA THR A 112 1.00 -7.82 12.89
C THR A 112 2.16 -8.74 12.52
N GLN A 113 1.86 -9.94 12.01
CA GLN A 113 2.88 -10.86 11.52
C GLN A 113 3.64 -10.33 10.31
N ALA A 114 2.94 -9.66 9.38
CA ALA A 114 3.58 -9.05 8.22
C ALA A 114 4.51 -7.90 8.62
N LEU A 115 4.11 -7.05 9.57
CA LEU A 115 4.93 -5.97 10.13
C LEU A 115 6.20 -6.52 10.78
N ILE A 116 6.07 -7.52 11.65
CA ILE A 116 7.22 -8.16 12.31
C ILE A 116 8.13 -8.79 11.26
N LYS A 117 7.60 -9.58 10.32
CA LYS A 117 8.41 -10.21 9.27
C LYS A 117 9.13 -9.16 8.42
N ARG A 118 8.48 -8.05 8.11
CA ARG A 118 9.03 -7.01 7.24
C ARG A 118 10.12 -6.19 7.94
N LEU A 119 9.94 -5.88 9.22
CA LEU A 119 10.78 -4.92 9.95
C LEU A 119 11.81 -5.58 10.88
N CYS A 120 11.57 -6.82 11.32
CA CYS A 120 12.48 -7.57 12.19
C CYS A 120 13.42 -8.51 11.43
N THR A 121 13.53 -8.37 10.10
CA THR A 121 14.51 -9.10 9.30
C THR A 121 15.89 -8.45 9.45
N SER A 122 16.56 -8.84 10.53
CA SER A 122 18.00 -8.61 10.72
C SER A 122 18.83 -9.58 9.88
#